data_AF-A0A822D993-F1
#
_entry.id   AF-A0A822D993-F1
#
_cell.length_a   1.000
_cell.length_b   1.000
_cell.length_c   1.000
_cell.angle_alpha   90.00
_cell.angle_beta   90.00
_cell.angle_gamma   90.00
#
_symmetry.space_group_name_H-M   'P 1'
#
loop_
_entity.id
_entity.type
_entity.pdbx_description
1 polymer ?
#
loop_
_entity_poly.entity_id
_entity_poly.type
_entity_poly.pdbx_seq_one_letter_code
_entity_poly.pdbx_strand_id
1 'polypeptide(L)'
;MFDVRKKNEIIPPWYIAALFDTLKQSVNTPTNISHRIAPYIPAIFNSIQQALDWIDFDCIDMNEALKLLENHQQNLVIDLVSNHVFKRSNTGLE
;
A
#
# COMPACT_ATOMS: atom_id res chain seq x y z
N MET A 1 14.45 10.56 9.07
CA MET A 1 14.00 11.91 9.47
C MET A 1 13.77 12.77 8.23
N PHE A 2 12.55 12.72 7.68
CA PHE A 2 12.09 13.70 6.69
C PHE A 2 11.63 14.95 7.45
N ASP A 3 12.29 16.09 7.27
CA ASP A 3 11.85 17.34 7.89
C ASP A 3 10.72 17.97 7.06
N VAL A 4 9.49 17.66 7.44
CA VAL A 4 8.25 18.15 6.80
C VAL A 4 8.09 19.69 6.94
N ARG A 5 9.00 20.38 7.64
CA ARG A 5 9.02 21.85 7.73
C ARG A 5 9.74 22.53 6.57
N LYS A 6 10.40 21.78 5.68
CA LYS A 6 10.82 22.32 4.38
C LYS A 6 9.61 22.40 3.46
N LYS A 7 9.00 23.58 3.43
CA LYS A 7 7.72 23.91 2.77
C LYS A 7 7.53 23.48 1.30
N ASN A 8 8.58 22.99 0.62
CA ASN A 8 8.59 22.69 -0.82
C ASN A 8 9.22 21.33 -1.20
N GLU A 9 9.52 20.42 -0.27
CA GLU A 9 10.01 19.08 -0.64
C GLU A 9 8.81 18.18 -0.99
N ILE A 10 8.74 17.76 -2.27
CA ILE A 10 7.77 16.76 -2.72
C ILE A 10 8.19 15.42 -2.13
N ILE A 11 7.39 14.90 -1.18
CA ILE A 11 7.58 13.56 -0.66
C ILE A 11 7.16 12.58 -1.76
N PRO A 12 8.04 11.69 -2.24
CA PRO A 12 7.67 10.71 -3.25
C PRO A 12 6.61 9.76 -2.67
N PRO A 13 5.60 9.37 -3.46
CA PRO A 13 4.61 8.41 -3.02
C PRO A 13 5.25 7.03 -2.79
N TRP A 14 4.63 6.24 -1.91
CA TRP A 14 4.92 4.81 -1.82
C TRP A 14 4.08 4.04 -2.82
N TYR A 15 4.73 3.21 -3.64
CA TYR A 15 4.06 2.36 -4.62
C TYR A 15 3.84 0.98 -4.01
N ILE A 16 2.59 0.65 -3.67
CA ILE A 16 2.23 -0.57 -2.96
C ILE A 16 1.56 -1.55 -3.94
N ALA A 17 2.05 -2.78 -4.00
CA ALA A 17 1.42 -3.82 -4.80
C ALA A 17 0.08 -4.24 -4.19
N ALA A 18 -0.95 -4.36 -5.03
CA ALA A 18 -2.28 -4.80 -4.63
C ALA A 18 -2.92 -5.65 -5.72
N LEU A 19 -3.77 -6.59 -5.29
CA LEU A 19 -4.64 -7.37 -6.15
C LEU A 19 -6.09 -6.91 -5.93
N PHE A 20 -6.82 -6.73 -7.02
CA PHE A 20 -8.22 -6.32 -6.99
C PHE A 20 -9.06 -7.37 -7.71
N ASP A 21 -10.21 -7.69 -7.14
CA ASP A 21 -11.22 -8.55 -7.77
C ASP A 21 -12.52 -7.76 -7.91
N THR A 22 -13.26 -8.02 -8.98
CA THR A 22 -14.56 -7.40 -9.24
C THR A 22 -15.65 -8.19 -8.53
N LEU A 23 -16.28 -7.60 -7.52
CA LEU A 23 -17.45 -8.20 -6.89
C LEU A 23 -18.69 -7.94 -7.75
N LYS A 24 -19.39 -9.01 -8.15
CA LYS A 24 -20.67 -8.93 -8.90
C LYS A 24 -21.84 -8.38 -8.07
N GLN A 25 -21.67 -8.21 -6.75
CA GLN A 25 -22.69 -7.74 -5.82
C GLN A 25 -22.33 -6.33 -5.30
N SER A 26 -23.34 -5.48 -5.06
CA SER A 26 -23.15 -4.12 -4.55
C SER A 26 -22.32 -4.11 -3.26
N VAL A 27 -21.39 -3.17 -3.14
CA VAL A 27 -20.37 -2.99 -2.08
C VAL A 27 -20.95 -2.76 -0.66
N ASN A 28 -22.24 -3.02 -0.44
CA ASN A 28 -22.96 -2.72 0.80
C ASN A 28 -22.89 -3.81 1.86
N THR A 29 -22.35 -4.99 1.55
CA THR A 29 -22.06 -6.01 2.56
C THR A 29 -20.59 -5.90 2.95
N PRO A 30 -20.27 -5.46 4.19
CA PRO A 30 -18.91 -5.51 4.67
C PRO A 30 -18.48 -6.98 4.68
N THR A 31 -17.60 -7.34 3.75
CA THR A 31 -16.96 -8.65 3.76
C THR A 31 -16.19 -8.73 5.07
N ASN A 32 -16.57 -9.67 5.94
CA ASN A 32 -15.83 -9.94 7.17
C ASN A 32 -14.46 -10.50 6.79
N ILE A 33 -13.49 -9.61 6.61
CA ILE A 33 -12.09 -9.97 6.43
C ILE A 33 -11.59 -10.44 7.80
N SER A 34 -11.82 -11.71 8.12
CA SER A 34 -11.26 -12.34 9.32
C SER A 34 -9.80 -12.68 9.06
N HIS A 35 -8.91 -11.69 9.11
CA HIS A 35 -7.48 -11.95 9.15
C HIS A 35 -6.89 -11.40 10.44
N ARG A 36 -6.28 -12.30 11.21
CA ARG A 36 -5.33 -11.99 12.26
C ARG A 36 -4.38 -10.92 11.74
N ILE A 37 -4.43 -9.73 12.32
CA ILE A 37 -3.48 -8.66 12.04
C ILE A 37 -2.16 -9.07 12.69
N ALA A 38 -1.39 -9.90 12.00
CA ALA A 38 0.05 -9.99 12.24
C ALA A 38 0.70 -8.77 11.55
N PRO A 39 1.86 -8.29 12.03
CA PRO A 39 2.55 -7.16 11.42
C PRO A 39 3.14 -7.58 10.06
N TYR A 40 2.36 -7.45 9.00
CA TYR A 40 2.83 -7.59 7.63
C TYR A 40 3.24 -6.23 7.10
N ILE A 41 4.46 -6.15 6.54
CA ILE A 41 4.87 -4.98 5.76
C ILE A 41 4.34 -5.19 4.34
N PRO A 42 3.63 -4.20 3.74
CA PRO A 42 3.18 -4.31 2.36
C PRO A 42 4.36 -4.51 1.40
N ALA A 43 4.11 -5.15 0.26
CA ALA A 43 5.06 -5.17 -0.85
C ALA A 43 5.16 -3.75 -1.45
N ILE A 44 6.30 -3.10 -1.27
CA ILE A 44 6.53 -1.71 -1.67
C ILE A 44 7.59 -1.68 -2.76
N PHE A 45 7.24 -1.16 -3.94
CA PHE A 45 8.18 -0.97 -5.03
C PHE A 45 9.13 0.20 -4.75
N ASN A 46 10.41 -0.01 -5.05
CA ASN A 46 11.46 0.99 -4.81
C ASN A 46 11.52 2.06 -5.92
N SER A 47 10.80 1.87 -7.02
CA SER A 47 10.77 2.80 -8.14
C SER A 47 9.40 2.84 -8.82
N ILE A 48 9.15 3.95 -9.53
CA ILE A 48 7.98 4.06 -10.39
C ILE A 48 8.00 3.02 -11.52
N GLN A 49 9.18 2.66 -12.03
CA GLN A 49 9.29 1.67 -13.11
C GLN A 49 8.78 0.30 -12.65
N GLN A 50 9.19 -0.16 -11.46
CA GLN A 50 8.67 -1.41 -10.89
C GLN A 50 7.14 -1.37 -10.70
N ALA A 51 6.60 -0.20 -10.38
CA ALA A 51 5.16 -0.02 -10.26
C ALA A 51 4.45 -0.05 -11.63
N LEU A 52 5.06 0.50 -12.68
CA LEU A 52 4.57 0.44 -14.06
C LEU A 52 4.61 -0.99 -14.59
N ASP A 53 5.72 -1.69 -14.35
CA ASP A 53 5.89 -3.10 -14.71
C ASP A 53 4.83 -3.98 -14.02
N TRP A 54 4.50 -3.70 -12.75
CA TRP A 54 3.46 -4.43 -12.01
C TRP A 54 2.05 -4.29 -12.60
N ILE A 55 1.74 -3.17 -13.26
CA ILE A 55 0.41 -2.90 -13.83
C ILE A 55 0.33 -3.19 -15.33
N ASP A 56 1.44 -3.51 -15.98
CA ASP A 56 1.49 -3.84 -17.41
C ASP A 56 1.17 -5.33 -17.64
N PHE A 57 -0.11 -5.67 -17.45
CA PHE A 57 -0.60 -7.04 -17.62
C PHE A 57 -0.54 -7.55 -19.07
N ASP A 58 -0.33 -6.66 -20.05
CA ASP A 58 -0.24 -7.02 -21.46
C ASP A 58 1.18 -7.48 -21.83
N CYS A 59 2.20 -6.89 -21.21
CA CYS A 59 3.61 -7.16 -21.54
C CYS A 59 4.32 -8.06 -20.52
N ILE A 60 3.83 -8.15 -19.29
CA ILE A 60 4.48 -8.87 -18.19
C ILE A 60 3.63 -10.05 -17.74
N ASP A 61 4.21 -11.24 -17.78
CA ASP A 61 3.54 -12.44 -17.31
C ASP A 61 3.49 -12.53 -15.78
N MET A 62 2.63 -13.41 -15.27
CA MET A 62 2.42 -13.56 -13.84
C MET A 62 3.71 -13.95 -13.09
N ASN A 63 4.58 -14.77 -13.67
CA ASN A 63 5.81 -15.18 -13.00
C ASN A 63 6.81 -14.03 -12.92
N GLU A 64 6.88 -13.20 -13.97
CA GLU A 64 7.70 -11.99 -13.97
C GLU A 64 7.17 -10.94 -12.98
N ALA A 65 5.86 -10.73 -12.94
CA ALA A 65 5.21 -9.87 -11.96
C ALA A 65 5.48 -10.34 -10.52
N LEU A 66 5.42 -11.65 -10.25
CA LEU A 66 5.71 -12.20 -8.93
C LEU A 66 7.18 -11.99 -8.51
N LYS A 67 8.14 -12.02 -9.43
CA LYS A 67 9.55 -11.70 -9.13
C LYS A 67 9.74 -10.26 -8.68
N LEU A 68 8.89 -9.34 -9.13
CA LEU A 68 8.89 -7.97 -8.62
C LEU A 68 8.59 -7.95 -7.12
N LEU A 69 7.81 -8.90 -6.59
CA LEU A 69 7.45 -9.00 -5.17
C LEU A 69 8.56 -9.55 -4.27
N GLU A 70 9.54 -10.26 -4.83
CA GLU A 70 10.62 -10.90 -4.06
C GLU A 70 11.75 -9.91 -3.71
N ASN A 71 11.89 -8.81 -4.45
CA ASN A 71 12.98 -7.83 -4.31
C ASN A 71 12.69 -6.67 -3.35
N HIS A 72 11.85 -6.90 -2.34
CA HIS A 72 11.37 -5.84 -1.47
C HIS A 72 12.07 -5.82 -0.12
N GLN A 73 12.97 -4.85 0.03
CA GLN A 73 13.16 -3.99 1.22
C GLN A 73 14.62 -3.57 1.36
N GLN A 74 14.95 -2.34 0.99
CA GLN A 74 16.20 -1.71 1.44
C GLN A 74 16.06 -0.25 1.89
N ASN A 75 14.94 0.46 1.63
CA ASN A 75 14.84 1.91 1.85
C ASN A 75 13.58 2.37 2.62
N LEU A 76 13.13 1.64 3.64
CA LEU A 76 12.05 2.09 4.51
C LEU A 76 12.61 2.81 5.73
N VAL A 77 12.23 4.08 5.90
CA VAL A 77 12.48 4.84 7.13
C VAL A 77 11.14 5.05 7.82
N ILE A 78 11.00 4.47 9.02
CA ILE A 78 9.79 4.58 9.84
C ILE A 78 10.15 5.42 11.07
N ASP A 79 9.51 6.58 11.20
CA ASP A 79 9.65 7.47 12.35
C ASP A 79 8.44 7.32 13.28
N LEU A 80 8.63 7.53 14.58
CA LEU A 80 7.55 7.51 15.56
C LEU A 80 6.58 8.68 15.31
N VAL A 81 5.28 8.39 15.33
CA VAL A 81 4.23 9.39 15.15
C VAL A 81 3.38 9.54 16.41
N SER A 82 2.74 10.70 16.56
CA SER A 82 1.85 10.97 17.69
C SER A 82 0.60 10.09 17.64
N ASN A 83 0.05 9.78 18.81
CA ASN A 83 -1.19 9.00 18.94
C ASN A 83 -2.44 9.65 18.32
N HIS A 84 -2.34 10.90 17.83
CA HIS A 84 -3.39 11.57 17.08
C HIS A 84 -3.84 10.79 15.83
N VAL A 85 -2.94 10.00 15.21
CA VAL A 85 -3.26 9.14 14.05
C VAL A 85 -4.28 8.04 14.41
N PHE A 86 -4.40 7.65 15.68
CA PHE A 86 -5.34 6.62 16.13
C PHE A 86 -6.78 7.13 16.31
N LYS A 87 -7.05 8.42 16.12
CA LYS A 87 -8.43 8.94 16.11
C LYS A 87 -9.13 8.51 14.82
N ARG A 88 -9.66 7.29 14.78
CA ARG A 88 -10.74 6.95 13.83
C ARG A 88 -11.96 7.76 14.23
N SER A 89 -12.49 8.56 13.31
CA SER A 89 -13.78 9.23 13.49
C SER A 89 -14.87 8.16 13.53
N ASN A 90 -15.26 7.73 14.74
CA ASN A 90 -16.52 7.04 14.95
C ASN A 90 -17.68 8.04 14.80
N THR A 91 -17.84 8.63 13.62
CA THR A 91 -19.00 9.45 13.30
C THR A 91 -19.84 8.69 12.28
N GLY A 92 -20.80 7.92 12.82
CA GLY A 92 -22.06 7.63 12.14
C GLY A 92 -22.11 6.35 11.34
N LEU A 93 -22.48 5.25 12.00
CA LEU A 93 -23.64 4.44 11.62
C LEU A 93 -24.25 3.96 12.94
N GLU A 94 -25.37 4.60 13.31
CA GLU A 94 -26.30 4.11 14.34
C GLU A 94 -26.84 2.71 13.97
#